data_AF-A0A8H6HSP9-F1
#
_entry.id   AF-A0A8H6HSP9-F1
#
_cell.length_a   1.000
_cell.length_b   1.000
_cell.length_c   1.000
_cell.angle_alpha   90.00
_cell.angle_beta   90.00
_cell.angle_gamma   90.00
#
_symmetry.space_group_name_H-M   'P 1'
#
loop_
_entity.id
_entity.type
_entity.pdbx_description
1 polymer ?
#
loop_
_entity_poly.entity_id
_entity_poly.type
_entity_poly.pdbx_seq_one_letter_code
_entity_poly.pdbx_strand_id
1 'polypeptide(L)'
;MPHGHLPHKTGISRCFQAPEILQLICAQLPIDRTSDRQRLLAFALSCKAILEPALDRLWFKIPSFRPIMTTLPADLWKAERKPGPNSNRYTLLTLQRAVTAVDLERYIAYYSYRIREVEIGILKATFSAEAWQGLQLATRWTPGALSPSAQRVAWSLTTAKQVAVPQDALNQAFPYFSLFLGPATTRVQFTFDSGPPDIPLKLKRLKLKDFATYSATTPFAGTYLQSSSWDNLEVLRLANIPESAIPHLSTLPRLASLEFWRLSMQPRHTYTQEHIERPPGHLRAMADNGFRSLETLRVTGDKGEDVVAFLQHLSPKNRLRVLKCTLTDHSVDIDHLILTIRLHCNPDYLRKLVVKGSPGQLPTSYEESLNITVDGGLNIRPLEAFNQLQTLSINLQSAVNLTVGDIAHIIVSFSNLIKLKIDTRILDSRFPTIDHNQLLELMYNLPNLKKLGLRFNATLITGDEVKPESTIRNLPPAIEKLWVADSPIYSPDAVGRFLAKHCPKLRTSNVIHPQLDHNAMPSYVPLAVYHRRWKAVGIQ
;
A
#
# COMPACT_ATOMS: atom_id res chain seq x y z
N MET A 1 25.56 -43.19 -58.12
CA MET A 1 25.90 -41.86 -57.55
C MET A 1 25.44 -41.84 -56.10
N PRO A 2 26.33 -41.67 -55.11
CA PRO A 2 25.95 -41.65 -53.71
C PRO A 2 25.59 -40.21 -53.28
N HIS A 3 24.40 -40.03 -52.72
CA HIS A 3 23.99 -38.77 -52.08
C HIS A 3 24.73 -38.60 -50.76
N GLY A 4 25.66 -37.64 -50.72
CA GLY A 4 26.39 -37.25 -49.52
C GLY A 4 25.48 -36.54 -48.52
N HIS A 5 25.17 -37.21 -47.42
CA HIS A 5 24.57 -36.58 -46.24
C HIS A 5 25.63 -35.73 -45.51
N LEU A 6 25.55 -34.41 -45.66
CA LEU A 6 26.25 -33.47 -44.79
C LEU A 6 25.53 -33.43 -43.43
N PRO A 7 26.21 -33.72 -42.30
CA PRO A 7 25.62 -33.59 -40.98
C PRO A 7 25.44 -32.10 -40.66
N HIS A 8 24.21 -31.61 -40.71
CA HIS A 8 23.84 -30.30 -40.15
C HIS A 8 24.04 -30.34 -38.63
N LYS A 9 25.23 -29.96 -38.17
CA LYS A 9 25.44 -29.53 -36.78
C LYS A 9 24.71 -28.21 -36.60
N THR A 10 23.47 -28.28 -36.14
CA THR A 10 22.74 -27.13 -35.58
C THR A 10 23.43 -26.70 -34.29
N GLY A 11 24.51 -25.93 -34.43
CA GLY A 11 25.22 -25.35 -33.30
C GLY A 11 24.30 -24.38 -32.56
N ILE A 12 23.94 -24.72 -31.33
CA ILE A 12 23.34 -23.77 -30.39
C ILE A 12 24.27 -22.56 -30.31
N SER A 13 23.73 -21.36 -30.54
CA SER A 13 24.49 -20.11 -30.45
C SER A 13 25.23 -20.04 -29.10
N ARG A 14 26.51 -19.64 -29.12
CA ARG A 14 27.37 -19.58 -27.93
C ARG A 14 26.76 -18.76 -26.79
N CYS A 15 25.88 -17.80 -27.09
CA CYS A 15 25.19 -17.01 -26.06
C CYS A 15 24.27 -17.84 -25.16
N PHE A 16 23.71 -18.95 -25.65
CA PHE A 16 22.87 -19.86 -24.85
C PHE A 16 23.69 -20.88 -24.04
N GLN A 17 25.03 -20.84 -24.14
CA GLN A 17 25.90 -21.64 -23.27
C GLN A 17 26.21 -20.91 -21.95
N ALA A 18 25.96 -19.61 -21.87
CA ALA A 18 26.12 -18.83 -20.64
C ALA A 18 24.90 -19.05 -19.72
N PRO A 19 25.05 -19.72 -18.56
CA PRO A 19 23.93 -20.01 -17.66
C PRO A 19 23.25 -18.74 -17.13
N GLU A 20 23.98 -17.63 -17.00
CA GLU A 20 23.45 -16.34 -16.57
C GLU A 20 22.45 -15.78 -17.58
N ILE A 21 22.71 -15.94 -18.88
CA ILE A 21 21.80 -15.50 -19.93
C ILE A 21 20.52 -16.33 -19.89
N LEU A 22 20.63 -17.65 -19.70
CA LEU A 22 19.46 -18.52 -19.55
C LEU A 22 18.65 -18.19 -18.30
N GLN A 23 19.32 -17.91 -17.18
CA GLN A 23 18.67 -17.45 -15.94
C GLN A 23 17.92 -16.14 -16.14
N LEU A 24 18.51 -15.16 -16.84
CA LEU A 24 17.86 -13.90 -17.17
C LEU A 24 16.64 -14.11 -18.06
N ILE A 25 16.74 -14.96 -19.10
CA ILE A 25 15.61 -15.31 -19.96
C ILE A 25 14.49 -15.94 -19.14
N CYS A 26 14.80 -16.97 -18.34
CA CYS A 26 13.82 -17.63 -17.48
C CYS A 26 13.20 -16.65 -16.46
N ALA A 27 13.98 -15.73 -15.89
CA ALA A 27 13.49 -14.73 -14.94
C ALA A 27 12.44 -13.78 -15.54
N GLN A 28 12.53 -13.49 -16.85
CA GLN A 28 11.54 -12.67 -17.56
C GLN A 28 10.24 -13.42 -17.89
N LEU A 29 10.22 -14.76 -17.81
CA LEU A 29 9.01 -15.52 -18.08
C LEU A 29 7.99 -15.32 -16.94
N PRO A 30 6.70 -15.05 -17.27
CA PRO A 30 5.65 -14.92 -16.27
C PRO A 30 5.41 -16.27 -15.59
N ILE A 31 5.04 -16.25 -14.31
CA ILE A 31 4.72 -17.47 -13.53
C ILE A 31 3.45 -17.34 -12.68
N ASP A 32 2.71 -16.24 -12.85
CA ASP A 32 1.56 -15.90 -12.01
C ASP A 32 0.33 -16.74 -12.34
N ARG A 33 0.21 -17.22 -13.59
CA ARG A 33 -0.90 -18.07 -14.03
C ARG A 33 -0.46 -19.53 -14.16
N THR A 34 -1.41 -20.44 -13.96
CA THR A 34 -1.20 -21.88 -14.18
C THR A 34 -0.68 -22.20 -15.59
N SER A 35 -1.23 -21.52 -16.61
CA SER A 35 -0.80 -21.66 -18.00
C SER A 35 0.67 -21.29 -18.20
N ASP A 36 1.14 -20.26 -17.51
CA ASP A 36 2.51 -19.74 -17.68
C ASP A 36 3.50 -20.71 -17.05
N ARG A 37 3.15 -21.28 -15.89
CA ARG A 37 3.93 -22.34 -15.24
C ARG A 37 4.01 -23.61 -16.10
N GLN A 38 2.93 -23.97 -16.80
CA GLN A 38 2.94 -25.10 -17.74
C GLN A 38 3.84 -24.83 -18.94
N ARG A 39 3.81 -23.62 -19.50
CA ARG A 39 4.72 -23.20 -20.57
C ARG A 39 6.17 -23.21 -20.11
N LEU A 40 6.45 -22.71 -18.92
CA LEU A 40 7.80 -22.74 -18.33
C LEU A 40 8.27 -24.17 -18.07
N LEU A 41 7.39 -25.07 -17.63
CA LEU A 41 7.73 -26.49 -17.49
C LEU A 41 8.02 -27.12 -18.85
N ALA A 42 7.18 -26.88 -19.87
CA ALA A 42 7.45 -27.36 -21.23
C ALA A 42 8.79 -26.81 -21.76
N PHE A 43 9.10 -25.55 -21.46
CA PHE A 43 10.38 -24.93 -21.78
C PHE A 43 11.55 -25.61 -21.05
N ALA A 44 11.41 -25.89 -19.75
CA ALA A 44 12.39 -26.63 -18.96
C ALA A 44 12.67 -28.03 -19.53
N LEU A 45 11.63 -28.69 -20.04
CA LEU A 45 11.72 -30.03 -20.61
C LEU A 45 12.24 -30.05 -22.06
N SER A 46 12.37 -28.89 -22.71
CA SER A 46 12.81 -28.82 -24.10
C SER A 46 14.30 -29.13 -24.31
N CYS A 47 15.18 -28.74 -23.36
CA CYS A 47 16.60 -29.08 -23.42
C CYS A 47 17.27 -29.06 -22.03
N LYS A 48 18.35 -29.84 -21.88
CA LYS A 48 19.07 -29.98 -20.60
C LYS A 48 19.69 -28.67 -20.09
N ALA A 49 20.15 -27.80 -20.99
CA ALA A 49 20.76 -26.52 -20.59
C ALA A 49 19.76 -25.56 -19.94
N ILE A 50 18.48 -25.64 -20.33
CA ILE A 50 17.39 -24.78 -19.83
C ILE A 50 16.74 -25.36 -18.57
N LEU A 51 16.83 -26.68 -18.38
CA LEU A 51 16.16 -27.39 -17.29
C LEU A 51 16.40 -26.73 -15.92
N GLU A 52 17.66 -26.51 -15.56
CA GLU A 52 18.04 -25.97 -14.25
C GLU A 52 17.56 -24.51 -14.04
N PRO A 53 17.87 -23.54 -14.92
CA PRO A 53 17.34 -22.17 -14.82
C PRO A 53 15.80 -22.09 -14.82
N ALA A 54 15.14 -22.94 -15.62
CA ALA A 54 13.69 -22.94 -15.70
C ALA A 54 13.06 -23.58 -14.45
N LEU A 55 13.68 -24.61 -13.87
CA LEU A 55 13.25 -25.17 -12.58
C LEU A 55 13.46 -24.18 -11.43
N ASP A 56 14.58 -23.46 -11.40
CA ASP A 56 14.81 -22.35 -10.44
C ASP A 56 13.68 -21.34 -10.52
N ARG A 57 13.32 -20.92 -11.73
CA ARG A 57 12.19 -19.99 -11.93
C ARG A 57 10.86 -20.60 -11.53
N LEU A 58 10.59 -21.85 -11.89
CA LEU A 58 9.32 -22.53 -11.62
C LEU A 58 9.09 -22.69 -10.11
N TRP A 59 10.14 -23.01 -9.36
CA TRP A 59 10.09 -23.22 -7.91
C TRP A 59 10.40 -21.98 -7.09
N PHE A 60 10.86 -20.89 -7.71
CA PHE A 60 11.15 -19.62 -7.05
C PHE A 60 10.03 -19.17 -6.10
N LYS A 61 8.77 -19.27 -6.57
CA LYS A 61 7.57 -18.91 -5.82
C LYS A 61 6.57 -20.06 -5.79
N ILE A 62 6.15 -20.47 -4.59
CA ILE A 62 5.09 -21.46 -4.40
C ILE A 62 3.80 -20.80 -3.87
N PRO A 63 2.72 -20.73 -4.70
CA PRO A 63 1.47 -20.07 -4.30
C PRO A 63 0.50 -21.00 -3.54
N SER A 64 0.85 -22.27 -3.38
CA SER A 64 0.03 -23.30 -2.74
C SER A 64 0.90 -24.49 -2.35
N PHE A 65 0.34 -25.45 -1.62
CA PHE A 65 1.02 -26.70 -1.27
C PHE A 65 1.10 -27.73 -2.41
N ARG A 66 0.36 -27.53 -3.50
CA ARG A 66 0.27 -28.49 -4.61
C ARG A 66 1.63 -28.88 -5.19
N PRO A 67 2.59 -27.97 -5.45
CA PRO A 67 3.91 -28.36 -5.95
C PRO A 67 4.61 -29.36 -5.03
N ILE A 68 4.57 -29.12 -3.71
CA ILE A 68 5.15 -30.02 -2.70
C ILE A 68 4.45 -31.38 -2.78
N MET A 69 3.11 -31.38 -2.74
CA MET A 69 2.29 -32.59 -2.80
C MET A 69 2.63 -33.46 -4.02
N THR A 70 2.84 -32.85 -5.19
CA THR A 70 3.16 -33.59 -6.43
C THR A 70 4.56 -34.20 -6.49
N THR A 71 5.44 -33.83 -5.56
CA THR A 71 6.80 -34.39 -5.48
C THR A 71 6.93 -35.55 -4.51
N LEU A 72 5.88 -35.81 -3.73
CA LEU A 72 5.85 -36.87 -2.72
C LEU A 72 5.35 -38.18 -3.33
N PRO A 73 5.68 -39.34 -2.75
CA PRO A 73 5.21 -40.64 -3.22
C PRO A 73 3.68 -40.73 -3.30
N ALA A 74 3.16 -41.35 -4.35
CA ALA A 74 1.72 -41.42 -4.61
C ALA A 74 0.95 -42.27 -3.59
N ASP A 75 1.64 -43.23 -2.96
CA ASP A 75 1.15 -44.11 -1.89
C ASP A 75 1.17 -43.45 -0.50
N LEU A 76 1.74 -42.25 -0.38
CA LEU A 76 1.83 -41.56 0.90
C LEU A 76 0.51 -40.88 1.29
N TRP A 77 -0.32 -40.50 0.31
CA TRP A 77 -1.48 -39.64 0.53
C TRP A 77 -2.74 -40.16 -0.17
N LYS A 78 -3.88 -40.04 0.51
CA LYS A 78 -5.21 -40.17 -0.07
C LYS A 78 -5.81 -38.79 -0.27
N ALA A 79 -6.19 -38.47 -1.50
CA ALA A 79 -6.87 -37.21 -1.82
C ALA A 79 -8.39 -37.36 -1.69
N GLU A 80 -8.99 -36.60 -0.78
CA GLU A 80 -10.43 -36.62 -0.53
C GLU A 80 -11.06 -35.27 -0.89
N ARG A 81 -12.07 -35.27 -1.76
CA ARG A 81 -12.85 -34.05 -2.06
C ARG A 81 -13.88 -33.84 -0.96
N LYS A 82 -13.74 -32.76 -0.19
CA LYS A 82 -14.65 -32.38 0.89
C LYS A 82 -15.48 -31.15 0.52
N PRO A 83 -16.73 -31.05 1.02
CA PRO A 83 -17.51 -29.82 0.90
C PRO A 83 -16.86 -28.72 1.75
N GLY A 84 -16.73 -27.54 1.16
CA GLY A 84 -16.25 -26.32 1.78
C GLY A 84 -17.36 -25.26 1.88
N PRO A 85 -17.03 -24.06 2.37
CA PRO A 85 -17.96 -22.94 2.43
C PRO A 85 -18.55 -22.60 1.05
N ASN A 86 -19.81 -22.12 1.03
CA ASN A 86 -20.50 -21.68 -0.20
C ASN A 86 -20.53 -22.76 -1.31
N SER A 87 -20.70 -24.03 -0.92
CA SER A 87 -20.76 -25.19 -1.82
C SER A 87 -19.51 -25.43 -2.67
N ASN A 88 -18.40 -24.74 -2.41
CA ASN A 88 -17.13 -25.04 -3.06
C ASN A 88 -16.58 -26.36 -2.54
N ARG A 89 -15.75 -27.03 -3.34
CA ARG A 89 -15.06 -28.25 -2.94
C ARG A 89 -13.58 -27.96 -2.74
N TYR A 90 -13.00 -28.56 -1.71
CA TYR A 90 -11.55 -28.59 -1.52
C TYR A 90 -11.03 -30.01 -1.46
N THR A 91 -9.74 -30.17 -1.70
CA THR A 91 -9.05 -31.47 -1.58
C THR A 91 -8.31 -31.53 -0.25
N LEU A 92 -8.69 -32.47 0.62
CA LEU A 92 -7.93 -32.80 1.82
C LEU A 92 -6.97 -33.95 1.50
N LEU A 93 -5.70 -33.81 1.84
CA LEU A 93 -4.73 -34.89 1.75
C LEU A 93 -4.53 -35.52 3.13
N THR A 94 -4.92 -36.78 3.25
CA THR A 94 -4.76 -37.59 4.47
C THR A 94 -3.63 -38.60 4.26
N LEU A 95 -2.83 -38.86 5.29
CA LEU A 95 -1.77 -39.87 5.22
C LEU A 95 -2.35 -41.28 5.05
N GLN A 96 -1.74 -42.07 4.16
CA GLN A 96 -1.98 -43.52 4.06
C GLN A 96 -0.97 -44.34 4.87
N ARG A 97 0.22 -43.76 5.14
CA ARG A 97 1.27 -44.32 6.00
C ARG A 97 2.07 -43.20 6.65
N ALA A 98 2.94 -43.54 7.59
CA ALA A 98 3.84 -42.57 8.22
C ALA A 98 4.80 -41.93 7.19
N VAL A 99 5.01 -40.63 7.30
CA VAL A 99 6.02 -39.90 6.50
C VAL A 99 7.40 -40.20 7.06
N THR A 100 8.31 -40.61 6.19
CA THR A 100 9.73 -40.84 6.51
C THR A 100 10.62 -39.79 5.86
N ALA A 101 11.88 -39.70 6.28
CA ALA A 101 12.85 -38.80 5.65
C ALA A 101 13.09 -39.15 4.17
N VAL A 102 13.04 -40.43 3.81
CA VAL A 102 13.21 -40.93 2.42
C VAL A 102 12.10 -40.38 1.52
N ASP A 103 10.87 -40.28 2.03
CA ASP A 103 9.75 -39.71 1.27
C ASP A 103 9.96 -38.24 0.88
N LEU A 104 10.77 -37.51 1.66
CA LEU A 104 11.09 -36.10 1.44
C LEU A 104 12.42 -35.89 0.70
N GLU A 105 13.24 -36.92 0.55
CA GLU A 105 14.62 -36.80 0.05
C GLU A 105 14.66 -36.11 -1.31
N ARG A 106 13.86 -36.56 -2.26
CA ARG A 106 13.78 -35.94 -3.60
C ARG A 106 13.35 -34.48 -3.51
N TYR A 107 12.37 -34.17 -2.68
CA TYR A 107 11.87 -32.80 -2.55
C TYR A 107 12.94 -31.87 -1.98
N ILE A 108 13.58 -32.30 -0.89
CA ILE A 108 14.60 -31.53 -0.18
C ILE A 108 15.84 -31.37 -1.07
N ALA A 109 16.28 -32.44 -1.72
CA ALA A 109 17.51 -32.45 -2.51
C ALA A 109 17.40 -31.61 -3.79
N TYR A 110 16.22 -31.55 -4.43
CA TYR A 110 16.09 -30.95 -5.77
C TYR A 110 15.24 -29.69 -5.85
N TYR A 111 14.27 -29.49 -4.95
CA TYR A 111 13.25 -28.44 -5.11
C TYR A 111 13.25 -27.42 -3.97
N SER A 112 13.38 -27.85 -2.71
CA SER A 112 13.17 -26.97 -1.54
C SER A 112 14.12 -25.75 -1.53
N TYR A 113 15.38 -25.94 -1.91
CA TYR A 113 16.39 -24.88 -1.94
C TYR A 113 16.18 -23.86 -3.05
N ARG A 114 15.29 -24.11 -4.03
CA ARG A 114 14.96 -23.16 -5.10
C ARG A 114 13.88 -22.16 -4.68
N ILE A 115 13.13 -22.51 -3.64
CA ILE A 115 12.04 -21.67 -3.12
C ILE A 115 12.64 -20.43 -2.45
N ARG A 116 12.26 -19.27 -2.96
CA ARG A 116 12.61 -17.94 -2.43
C ARG A 116 11.39 -17.24 -1.83
N GLU A 117 10.21 -17.52 -2.36
CA GLU A 117 8.93 -16.98 -1.91
C GLU A 117 7.91 -18.08 -1.65
N VAL A 118 7.35 -18.08 -0.44
CA VAL A 118 6.19 -18.90 -0.08
C VAL A 118 5.02 -17.95 0.04
N GLU A 119 4.00 -18.08 -0.82
CA GLU A 119 2.80 -17.24 -0.78
C GLU A 119 1.55 -18.12 -0.72
N ILE A 120 1.25 -18.60 0.48
CA ILE A 120 0.08 -19.43 0.69
C ILE A 120 -1.15 -18.53 0.76
N GLY A 121 -1.88 -18.46 -0.34
CA GLY A 121 -3.12 -17.67 -0.48
C GLY A 121 -4.35 -18.56 -0.58
N ILE A 122 -5.06 -18.48 -1.72
CA ILE A 122 -6.31 -19.21 -1.96
C ILE A 122 -6.01 -20.71 -2.09
N LEU A 123 -6.31 -21.47 -1.05
CA LEU A 123 -6.14 -22.92 -1.04
C LEU A 123 -7.34 -23.62 -1.67
N LYS A 124 -7.07 -24.48 -2.65
CA LYS A 124 -8.01 -25.51 -3.14
C LYS A 124 -7.68 -26.89 -2.60
N ALA A 125 -6.52 -27.02 -1.96
CA ALA A 125 -6.03 -28.24 -1.35
C ALA A 125 -5.24 -27.91 -0.09
N THR A 126 -5.35 -28.77 0.93
CA THR A 126 -4.58 -28.70 2.17
C THR A 126 -4.26 -30.10 2.68
N PHE A 127 -3.28 -30.19 3.57
CA PHE A 127 -2.98 -31.41 4.32
C PHE A 127 -3.91 -31.51 5.55
N SER A 128 -4.22 -32.74 5.97
CA SER A 128 -4.84 -32.99 7.27
C SER A 128 -3.90 -32.63 8.44
N ALA A 129 -4.41 -32.60 9.67
CA ALA A 129 -3.58 -32.34 10.85
C ALA A 129 -2.47 -33.40 11.00
N GLU A 130 -2.80 -34.67 10.80
CA GLU A 130 -1.86 -35.81 10.87
C GLU A 130 -0.80 -35.71 9.78
N ALA A 131 -1.20 -35.29 8.59
CA ALA A 131 -0.32 -35.03 7.45
C ALA A 131 0.71 -33.96 7.77
N TRP A 132 0.28 -32.84 8.34
CA TRP A 132 1.18 -31.79 8.77
C TRP A 132 2.14 -32.23 9.87
N GLN A 133 1.64 -32.96 10.87
CA GLN A 133 2.45 -33.52 11.94
C GLN A 133 3.49 -34.51 11.41
N GLY A 134 3.10 -35.37 10.46
CA GLY A 134 4.00 -36.31 9.79
C GLY A 134 5.14 -35.59 9.06
N LEU A 135 4.85 -34.53 8.31
CA LEU A 135 5.88 -33.70 7.67
C LEU A 135 6.82 -33.06 8.70
N GLN A 136 6.29 -32.58 9.82
CA GLN A 136 7.10 -31.98 10.87
C GLN A 136 8.01 -32.98 11.57
N LEU A 137 7.53 -34.20 11.84
CA LEU A 137 8.32 -35.29 12.39
C LEU A 137 9.42 -35.73 11.41
N ALA A 138 9.08 -35.92 10.13
CA ALA A 138 10.02 -36.33 9.09
C ALA A 138 11.14 -35.29 8.87
N THR A 139 10.85 -34.00 9.09
CA THR A 139 11.82 -32.89 9.04
C THR A 139 12.52 -32.62 10.37
N ARG A 140 12.29 -33.46 11.39
CA ARG A 140 12.85 -33.33 12.74
C ARG A 140 12.62 -31.95 13.34
N TRP A 141 11.45 -31.37 13.10
CA TRP A 141 11.06 -30.04 13.60
C TRP A 141 11.97 -28.89 13.13
N THR A 142 12.76 -29.09 12.06
CA THR A 142 13.73 -28.10 11.59
C THR A 142 13.01 -26.92 10.94
N PRO A 143 13.13 -25.68 11.46
CA PRO A 143 12.54 -24.51 10.83
C PRO A 143 13.11 -24.29 9.42
N GLY A 144 12.22 -24.03 8.47
CA GLY A 144 12.59 -23.84 7.07
C GLY A 144 12.97 -25.11 6.31
N ALA A 145 12.82 -26.31 6.89
CA ALA A 145 13.18 -27.56 6.21
C ALA A 145 12.54 -27.72 4.82
N LEU A 146 11.32 -27.22 4.64
CA LEU A 146 10.61 -27.29 3.37
C LEU A 146 10.93 -26.14 2.41
N SER A 147 11.60 -25.08 2.86
CA SER A 147 12.05 -23.97 2.02
C SER A 147 13.23 -23.23 2.66
N PRO A 148 14.42 -23.85 2.75
CA PRO A 148 15.53 -23.34 3.56
C PRO A 148 16.07 -22.00 3.07
N SER A 149 15.87 -21.70 1.79
CA SER A 149 16.29 -20.45 1.15
C SER A 149 15.15 -19.45 0.95
N ALA A 150 13.98 -19.67 1.57
CA ALA A 150 12.87 -18.73 1.48
C ALA A 150 13.24 -17.41 2.16
N GLN A 151 13.20 -16.34 1.37
CA GLN A 151 13.45 -14.96 1.83
C GLN A 151 12.16 -14.28 2.26
N ARG A 152 11.03 -14.64 1.61
CA ARG A 152 9.71 -14.11 1.88
C ARG A 152 8.72 -15.24 2.15
N VAL A 153 8.02 -15.15 3.28
CA VAL A 153 6.91 -16.06 3.62
C VAL A 153 5.66 -15.23 3.89
N ALA A 154 4.68 -15.36 3.01
CA ALA A 154 3.36 -14.78 3.12
C ALA A 154 2.34 -15.91 3.32
N TRP A 155 1.62 -15.84 4.43
CA TRP A 155 0.67 -16.86 4.87
C TRP A 155 -0.68 -16.20 5.12
N SER A 156 -1.57 -16.30 4.13
CA SER A 156 -2.83 -15.56 4.09
C SER A 156 -4.02 -16.52 4.20
N LEU A 157 -4.55 -16.67 5.41
CA LEU A 157 -5.64 -17.57 5.78
C LEU A 157 -6.91 -16.81 6.19
N THR A 158 -7.47 -16.02 5.27
CA THR A 158 -8.73 -15.28 5.53
C THR A 158 -9.90 -15.82 4.74
N THR A 159 -11.05 -15.95 5.39
CA THR A 159 -12.33 -16.39 4.83
C THR A 159 -12.78 -15.54 3.64
N ALA A 160 -12.58 -14.22 3.70
CA ALA A 160 -12.95 -13.29 2.63
C ALA A 160 -12.25 -13.56 1.29
N LYS A 161 -11.08 -14.20 1.30
CA LYS A 161 -10.35 -14.62 0.08
C LYS A 161 -10.40 -16.13 -0.15
N GLN A 162 -10.80 -16.91 0.84
CA GLN A 162 -10.76 -18.37 0.78
C GLN A 162 -12.14 -18.96 0.62
N VAL A 163 -12.49 -19.18 -0.64
CA VAL A 163 -13.84 -19.65 -1.01
C VAL A 163 -14.02 -21.15 -0.76
N ALA A 164 -12.96 -21.94 -0.51
CA ALA A 164 -13.04 -23.41 -0.60
C ALA A 164 -12.65 -24.20 0.67
N VAL A 165 -11.76 -23.75 1.54
CA VAL A 165 -11.29 -24.54 2.70
C VAL A 165 -11.91 -24.01 4.01
N PRO A 166 -12.52 -24.85 4.86
CA PRO A 166 -13.05 -24.44 6.16
C PRO A 166 -11.98 -23.87 7.08
N GLN A 167 -12.33 -22.87 7.89
CA GLN A 167 -11.40 -22.17 8.79
C GLN A 167 -10.68 -23.13 9.76
N ASP A 168 -11.35 -24.17 10.26
CA ASP A 168 -10.74 -25.13 11.19
C ASP A 168 -9.56 -25.89 10.55
N ALA A 169 -9.69 -26.29 9.28
CA ALA A 169 -8.62 -26.95 8.55
C ALA A 169 -7.44 -26.00 8.27
N LEU A 170 -7.69 -24.70 8.14
CA LEU A 170 -6.65 -23.68 7.99
C LEU A 170 -5.93 -23.42 9.32
N ASN A 171 -6.69 -23.33 10.41
CA ASN A 171 -6.16 -23.18 11.75
C ASN A 171 -5.24 -24.37 12.10
N GLN A 172 -5.59 -25.58 11.65
CA GLN A 172 -4.72 -26.76 11.79
C GLN A 172 -3.41 -26.65 11.01
N ALA A 173 -3.38 -25.99 9.85
CA ALA A 173 -2.13 -25.81 9.09
C ALA A 173 -1.19 -24.79 9.75
N PHE A 174 -1.73 -23.93 10.62
CA PHE A 174 -1.02 -22.78 11.16
C PHE A 174 0.23 -23.16 11.97
N PRO A 175 0.22 -24.07 12.95
CA PRO A 175 1.41 -24.41 13.74
C PRO A 175 2.64 -24.86 12.91
N TYR A 176 2.40 -25.26 11.66
CA TYR A 176 3.37 -25.82 10.74
C TYR A 176 4.01 -24.80 9.79
N PHE A 177 3.62 -23.51 9.81
CA PHE A 177 4.26 -22.49 8.97
C PHE A 177 5.78 -22.40 9.19
N SER A 178 6.28 -22.78 10.38
CA SER A 178 7.71 -22.79 10.67
C SER A 178 8.51 -23.72 9.78
N LEU A 179 7.89 -24.74 9.17
CA LEU A 179 8.54 -25.59 8.17
C LEU A 179 9.03 -24.79 6.95
N PHE A 180 8.51 -23.58 6.75
CA PHE A 180 8.87 -22.67 5.67
C PHE A 180 9.74 -21.49 6.12
N LEU A 181 9.90 -21.28 7.43
CA LEU A 181 10.70 -20.18 7.99
C LEU A 181 12.13 -20.62 8.24
N GLY A 182 12.98 -20.45 7.22
CA GLY A 182 14.41 -20.74 7.31
C GLY A 182 15.24 -19.54 7.81
N PRO A 183 16.53 -19.74 8.07
CA PRO A 183 17.46 -18.66 8.43
C PRO A 183 17.55 -17.52 7.40
N ALA A 184 17.25 -17.82 6.13
CA ALA A 184 17.23 -16.85 5.04
C ALA A 184 15.98 -15.95 5.04
N THR A 185 14.97 -16.25 5.86
CA THR A 185 13.71 -15.51 5.86
C THR A 185 13.90 -14.13 6.49
N THR A 186 13.68 -13.10 5.67
CA THR A 186 13.80 -11.69 6.07
C THR A 186 12.47 -10.96 5.98
N ARG A 187 11.48 -11.52 5.28
CA ARG A 187 10.15 -10.92 5.12
C ARG A 187 9.06 -11.91 5.51
N VAL A 188 8.19 -11.52 6.42
CA VAL A 188 7.08 -12.36 6.88
C VAL A 188 5.79 -11.57 6.84
N GLN A 189 4.75 -12.18 6.27
CA GLN A 189 3.41 -11.59 6.19
C GLN A 189 2.37 -12.61 6.63
N PHE A 190 1.50 -12.22 7.56
CA PHE A 190 0.37 -13.03 8.02
C PHE A 190 -0.95 -12.31 7.78
N THR A 191 -1.97 -13.05 7.35
CA THR A 191 -3.35 -12.55 7.27
C THR A 191 -4.26 -13.58 7.90
N PHE A 192 -5.03 -13.22 8.92
CA PHE A 192 -5.89 -14.15 9.65
C PHE A 192 -7.09 -13.41 10.25
N ASP A 193 -8.26 -14.06 10.22
CA ASP A 193 -9.50 -13.48 10.73
C ASP A 193 -9.58 -13.56 12.27
N SER A 194 -9.14 -14.68 12.85
CA SER A 194 -9.08 -14.92 14.29
C SER A 194 -7.64 -15.22 14.75
N GLY A 195 -7.29 -14.72 15.94
CA GLY A 195 -5.92 -14.71 16.47
C GLY A 195 -5.25 -16.10 16.50
N PRO A 196 -3.99 -16.22 16.04
CA PRO A 196 -3.24 -17.46 16.10
C PRO A 196 -2.71 -17.66 17.52
N PRO A 197 -2.80 -18.87 18.08
CA PRO A 197 -2.37 -19.09 19.46
C PRO A 197 -0.85 -18.95 19.68
N ASP A 198 0.03 -19.33 18.72
CA ASP A 198 1.47 -19.52 19.03
C ASP A 198 2.49 -19.20 17.89
N ILE A 199 2.38 -18.04 17.24
CA ILE A 199 3.45 -17.52 16.35
C ILE A 199 4.85 -17.25 16.99
N PRO A 200 4.98 -16.71 18.22
CA PRO A 200 6.11 -15.82 18.54
C PRO A 200 7.45 -16.50 18.76
N LEU A 201 7.46 -17.67 19.41
CA LEU A 201 8.70 -18.33 19.84
C LEU A 201 9.61 -18.67 18.65
N LYS A 202 9.01 -18.90 17.48
CA LYS A 202 9.71 -19.28 16.26
C LYS A 202 10.28 -18.06 15.50
N LEU A 203 9.70 -16.88 15.65
CA LEU A 203 10.17 -15.67 14.97
C LEU A 203 11.41 -15.05 15.64
N LYS A 204 11.61 -15.27 16.95
CA LYS A 204 12.73 -14.69 17.73
C LYS A 204 14.12 -14.95 17.15
N ARG A 205 14.28 -16.03 16.38
CA ARG A 205 15.57 -16.45 15.80
C ARG A 205 15.84 -15.83 14.43
N LEU A 206 14.86 -15.17 13.83
CA LEU A 206 14.94 -14.66 12.47
C LEU A 206 15.43 -13.20 12.46
N LYS A 207 16.29 -12.88 11.49
CA LYS A 207 16.73 -11.50 11.23
C LYS A 207 15.71 -10.80 10.32
N LEU A 208 14.49 -10.63 10.82
CA LEU A 208 13.39 -10.05 10.06
C LEU A 208 13.65 -8.57 9.78
N LYS A 209 13.47 -8.21 8.51
CA LYS A 209 13.53 -6.83 8.00
C LYS A 209 12.16 -6.28 7.66
N ASP A 210 11.24 -7.11 7.17
CA ASP A 210 9.87 -6.73 6.86
C ASP A 210 8.91 -7.68 7.57
N PHE A 211 8.05 -7.12 8.42
CA PHE A 211 7.01 -7.88 9.10
C PHE A 211 5.65 -7.24 8.85
N ALA A 212 4.68 -8.06 8.45
CA ALA A 212 3.30 -7.63 8.26
C ALA A 212 2.31 -8.60 8.93
N THR A 213 1.32 -8.06 9.62
CA THR A 213 0.15 -8.82 10.08
C THR A 213 -1.14 -8.06 9.81
N TYR A 214 -2.08 -8.76 9.19
CA TYR A 214 -3.39 -8.29 8.80
C TYR A 214 -4.43 -9.09 9.56
N SER A 215 -4.67 -8.72 10.82
CA SER A 215 -5.75 -9.29 11.63
C SER A 215 -6.58 -8.23 12.31
N ALA A 216 -7.89 -8.43 12.30
CA ALA A 216 -8.82 -7.58 13.02
C ALA A 216 -8.64 -7.68 14.55
N THR A 217 -8.04 -8.76 15.05
CA THR A 217 -7.95 -9.03 16.49
C THR A 217 -6.62 -8.54 17.09
N THR A 218 -6.72 -7.86 18.24
CA THR A 218 -5.72 -6.99 18.87
C THR A 218 -4.57 -7.60 19.68
N PRO A 219 -4.49 -8.89 20.05
CA PRO A 219 -3.45 -9.29 21.01
C PRO A 219 -2.05 -9.49 20.41
N PHE A 220 -1.91 -9.57 19.07
CA PHE A 220 -0.60 -9.90 18.47
C PHE A 220 0.48 -8.84 18.73
N ALA A 221 0.18 -7.56 18.50
CA ALA A 221 1.20 -6.52 18.46
C ALA A 221 1.80 -6.22 19.86
N GLY A 222 0.99 -6.22 20.92
CA GLY A 222 1.44 -5.88 22.27
C GLY A 222 2.44 -6.89 22.83
N THR A 223 2.00 -8.12 23.00
CA THR A 223 2.79 -9.17 23.70
C THR A 223 4.03 -9.59 22.91
N TYR A 224 3.99 -9.56 21.58
CA TYR A 224 5.05 -10.17 20.76
C TYR A 224 6.13 -9.20 20.32
N LEU A 225 5.75 -7.94 20.04
CA LEU A 225 6.75 -6.91 19.73
C LEU A 225 7.62 -6.69 20.97
N GLN A 226 7.01 -6.58 22.15
CA GLN A 226 7.73 -6.35 23.40
C GLN A 226 8.61 -7.53 23.86
N SER A 227 8.27 -8.76 23.49
CA SER A 227 8.98 -9.96 23.98
C SER A 227 10.18 -10.42 23.15
N SER A 228 10.49 -9.73 22.05
CA SER A 228 11.55 -10.12 21.10
C SER A 228 12.41 -8.92 20.71
N SER A 229 13.70 -9.13 20.41
CA SER A 229 14.53 -8.08 19.83
C SER A 229 14.27 -7.97 18.32
N TRP A 230 13.94 -6.76 17.87
CA TRP A 230 13.62 -6.46 16.48
C TRP A 230 14.67 -5.55 15.85
N ASP A 231 15.94 -5.81 16.16
CA ASP A 231 17.08 -4.93 15.82
C ASP A 231 17.29 -4.74 14.31
N ASN A 232 16.78 -5.67 13.50
CA ASN A 232 16.88 -5.64 12.04
C ASN A 232 15.58 -5.19 11.35
N LEU A 233 14.52 -4.91 12.11
CA LEU A 233 13.22 -4.60 11.53
C LEU A 233 13.24 -3.21 10.90
N GLU A 234 13.06 -3.16 9.58
CA GLU A 234 13.05 -1.95 8.77
C GLU A 234 11.62 -1.53 8.42
N VAL A 235 10.73 -2.51 8.19
CA VAL A 235 9.35 -2.30 7.78
C VAL A 235 8.39 -3.08 8.67
N LEU A 236 7.44 -2.39 9.27
CA LEU A 236 6.40 -2.98 10.11
C LEU A 236 5.03 -2.55 9.60
N ARG A 237 4.15 -3.52 9.33
CA ARG A 237 2.77 -3.25 8.93
C ARG A 237 1.79 -4.02 9.79
N LEU A 238 0.93 -3.34 10.52
CA LEU A 238 0.02 -3.95 11.49
C LEU A 238 -1.41 -3.52 11.22
N ALA A 239 -2.36 -4.45 11.34
CA ALA A 239 -3.78 -4.10 11.31
C ALA A 239 -4.21 -3.31 12.52
N ASN A 240 -3.74 -3.69 13.71
CA ASN A 240 -3.99 -2.95 14.93
C ASN A 240 -2.73 -2.91 15.80
N ILE A 241 -2.56 -1.83 16.56
CA ILE A 241 -1.49 -1.64 17.51
C ILE A 241 -2.08 -1.13 18.84
N PRO A 242 -1.83 -1.83 19.97
CA PRO A 242 -2.17 -1.28 21.27
C PRO A 242 -1.22 -0.12 21.62
N GLU A 243 -1.74 0.93 22.27
CA GLU A 243 -0.94 2.09 22.68
C GLU A 243 0.30 1.69 23.49
N SER A 244 0.19 0.67 24.33
CA SER A 244 1.29 0.14 25.15
C SER A 244 2.49 -0.38 24.35
N ALA A 245 2.33 -0.72 23.06
CA ALA A 245 3.42 -1.16 22.20
C ALA A 245 4.24 0.00 21.62
N ILE A 246 3.69 1.22 21.59
CA ILE A 246 4.31 2.36 20.91
C ILE A 246 5.67 2.76 21.51
N PRO A 247 5.84 2.83 22.85
CA PRO A 247 7.14 3.11 23.45
C PRO A 247 8.22 2.10 23.07
N HIS A 248 7.86 0.84 22.83
CA HIS A 248 8.80 -0.17 22.36
C HIS A 248 9.11 0.01 20.86
N LEU A 249 8.11 0.29 20.02
CA LEU A 249 8.35 0.52 18.60
C LEU A 249 9.21 1.74 18.33
N SER A 250 9.09 2.77 19.16
CA SER A 250 9.84 4.00 18.99
C SER A 250 11.35 3.82 19.23
N THR A 251 11.75 2.80 19.99
CA THR A 251 13.16 2.46 20.25
C THR A 251 13.79 1.56 19.19
N LEU A 252 13.02 1.05 18.22
CA LEU A 252 13.55 0.17 17.19
C LEU A 252 14.54 0.91 16.29
N PRO A 253 15.83 0.52 16.27
CA PRO A 253 16.89 1.35 15.72
C PRO A 253 16.86 1.47 14.20
N ARG A 254 16.21 0.53 13.50
CA ARG A 254 16.17 0.46 12.03
C ARG A 254 14.78 0.66 11.43
N LEU A 255 13.76 0.89 12.26
CA LEU A 255 12.39 0.99 11.77
C LEU A 255 12.20 2.23 10.90
N ALA A 256 12.21 2.03 9.58
CA ALA A 256 12.15 3.07 8.56
C ALA A 256 10.74 3.26 7.98
N SER A 257 9.91 2.22 7.99
CA SER A 257 8.52 2.30 7.50
C SER A 257 7.56 1.64 8.46
N LEU A 258 6.50 2.37 8.82
CA LEU A 258 5.46 1.93 9.71
C LEU A 258 4.08 2.14 9.07
N GLU A 259 3.27 1.09 9.00
CA GLU A 259 1.92 1.14 8.43
C GLU A 259 0.89 0.53 9.37
N PHE A 260 -0.21 1.26 9.61
CA PHE A 260 -1.36 0.83 10.41
C PHE A 260 -2.66 0.91 9.62
N TRP A 261 -3.53 -0.09 9.75
CA TRP A 261 -4.84 -0.10 9.10
C TRP A 261 -6.01 0.25 10.02
N ARG A 262 -5.85 0.10 11.33
CA ARG A 262 -6.79 0.56 12.36
C ARG A 262 -6.00 1.01 13.57
N LEU A 263 -6.25 2.24 13.99
CA LEU A 263 -5.83 2.75 15.28
C LEU A 263 -7.07 2.90 16.15
N SER A 264 -6.92 2.59 17.43
CA SER A 264 -7.86 2.94 18.47
C SER A 264 -7.04 3.44 19.66
N MET A 265 -6.95 4.75 19.79
CA MET A 265 -6.10 5.44 20.75
C MET A 265 -6.81 6.71 21.24
N GLN A 266 -6.52 7.10 22.48
CA GLN A 266 -7.02 8.35 23.02
C GLN A 266 -5.91 9.42 22.96
N PRO A 267 -6.21 10.64 22.46
CA PRO A 267 -5.23 11.72 22.44
C PRO A 267 -4.88 12.10 23.87
N ARG A 268 -3.59 12.32 24.13
CA ARG A 268 -3.09 12.70 25.46
C ARG A 268 -3.27 14.19 25.71
N HIS A 269 -3.20 14.96 24.64
CA HIS A 269 -3.27 16.41 24.66
C HIS A 269 -4.17 16.91 23.53
N THR A 270 -4.87 18.00 23.77
CA THR A 270 -5.45 18.84 22.74
C THR A 270 -4.53 20.03 22.53
N TYR A 271 -4.35 20.42 21.27
CA TYR A 271 -3.41 21.47 20.88
C TYR A 271 -4.20 22.60 20.23
N THR A 272 -3.84 23.81 20.63
CA THR A 272 -4.36 25.08 20.11
C THR A 272 -3.23 25.85 19.42
N GLN A 273 -3.56 26.92 18.71
CA GLN A 273 -2.57 27.77 18.03
C GLN A 273 -1.49 28.32 19.00
N GLU A 274 -1.87 28.65 20.24
CA GLU A 274 -0.94 29.17 21.26
C GLU A 274 0.23 28.20 21.56
N HIS A 275 -0.01 26.90 21.41
CA HIS A 275 1.01 25.87 21.64
C HIS A 275 2.09 25.86 20.55
N ILE A 276 1.83 26.42 19.36
CA ILE A 276 2.87 26.60 18.33
C ILE A 276 3.88 27.64 18.78
N GLU A 277 3.40 28.77 19.32
CA GLU A 277 4.25 29.88 19.76
C GLU A 277 5.03 29.52 21.03
N ARG A 278 4.41 28.75 21.93
CA ARG A 278 5.01 28.29 23.17
C ARG A 278 4.86 26.77 23.29
N PRO A 279 5.77 26.00 22.65
CA PRO A 279 5.73 24.55 22.74
C PRO A 279 5.77 24.12 24.22
N PRO A 280 4.76 23.37 24.68
CA PRO A 280 4.65 23.03 26.09
C PRO A 280 5.87 22.23 26.58
N GLY A 281 6.23 22.39 27.86
CA GLY A 281 7.45 21.82 28.44
C GLY A 281 7.59 20.31 28.25
N HIS A 282 6.48 19.57 28.16
CA HIS A 282 6.50 18.13 27.89
C HIS A 282 7.06 17.77 26.50
N LEU A 283 6.86 18.61 25.47
CA LEU A 283 7.46 18.39 24.15
C LEU A 283 8.99 18.48 24.20
N ARG A 284 9.54 19.26 25.14
CA ARG A 284 10.98 19.31 25.40
C ARG A 284 11.47 18.09 26.18
N ALA A 285 10.63 17.48 27.01
CA ALA A 285 10.98 16.29 27.79
C ALA A 285 10.94 14.99 26.96
N MET A 286 10.12 14.92 25.91
CA MET A 286 10.04 13.76 25.00
C MET A 286 11.28 13.60 24.08
N ALA A 287 12.33 14.41 24.29
CA ALA A 287 13.18 14.93 23.23
C ALA A 287 13.91 13.91 22.34
N ASP A 288 14.42 12.79 22.82
CA ASP A 288 15.45 12.13 22.00
C ASP A 288 15.12 10.71 21.50
N ASN A 289 14.12 9.99 21.99
CA ASN A 289 13.99 8.55 21.64
C ASN A 289 12.80 8.17 20.76
N GLY A 290 11.95 9.11 20.36
CA GLY A 290 10.77 8.82 19.53
C GLY A 290 11.10 8.56 18.05
N PHE A 291 11.15 7.29 17.61
CA PHE A 291 11.16 6.90 16.20
C PHE A 291 12.28 7.54 15.34
N ARG A 292 13.53 7.49 15.81
CA ARG A 292 14.67 8.17 15.17
C ARG A 292 14.92 7.82 13.70
N SER A 293 14.62 6.58 13.32
CA SER A 293 14.88 6.06 11.96
C SER A 293 13.66 6.08 11.04
N LEU A 294 12.50 6.49 11.55
CA LEU A 294 11.24 6.42 10.81
C LEU A 294 11.20 7.46 9.68
N GLU A 295 11.12 6.98 8.43
CA GLU A 295 11.03 7.81 7.23
C GLU A 295 9.63 7.82 6.61
N THR A 296 8.88 6.73 6.75
CA THR A 296 7.53 6.60 6.20
C THR A 296 6.55 6.15 7.26
N LEU A 297 5.50 6.93 7.46
CA LEU A 297 4.39 6.62 8.35
C LEU A 297 3.09 6.61 7.55
N ARG A 298 2.35 5.52 7.66
CA ARG A 298 1.02 5.37 7.08
C ARG A 298 0.07 4.94 8.17
N VAL A 299 -0.93 5.75 8.42
CA VAL A 299 -1.87 5.54 9.51
C VAL A 299 -3.27 5.52 8.94
N THR A 300 -4.07 4.57 9.39
CA THR A 300 -5.50 4.57 9.17
C THR A 300 -6.14 4.56 10.56
N GLY A 301 -6.80 5.67 10.91
CA GLY A 301 -7.50 5.83 12.18
C GLY A 301 -9.00 5.69 11.96
N ASP A 302 -9.67 5.08 12.93
CA ASP A 302 -11.13 5.02 12.90
C ASP A 302 -11.70 6.43 13.10
N LYS A 303 -11.05 7.19 13.99
CA LYS A 303 -11.24 8.61 14.25
C LYS A 303 -9.97 9.39 13.94
N GLY A 304 -10.12 10.71 13.77
CA GLY A 304 -8.99 11.62 13.64
C GLY A 304 -8.15 11.73 14.90
N GLU A 305 -8.81 11.65 16.05
CA GLU A 305 -8.20 11.61 17.38
C GLU A 305 -7.20 10.47 17.53
N ASP A 306 -7.45 9.31 16.91
CA ASP A 306 -6.52 8.17 16.95
C ASP A 306 -5.20 8.51 16.25
N VAL A 307 -5.28 9.20 15.11
CA VAL A 307 -4.11 9.63 14.35
C VAL A 307 -3.34 10.70 15.12
N VAL A 308 -4.05 11.66 15.71
CA VAL A 308 -3.48 12.69 16.59
C VAL A 308 -2.73 12.04 17.76
N ALA A 309 -3.38 11.11 18.45
CA ALA A 309 -2.82 10.39 19.58
C ALA A 309 -1.52 9.68 19.20
N PHE A 310 -1.48 9.01 18.04
CA PHE A 310 -0.25 8.38 17.56
C PHE A 310 0.85 9.41 17.26
N LEU A 311 0.53 10.50 16.56
CA LEU A 311 1.51 11.53 16.20
C LEU A 311 2.15 12.16 17.44
N GLN A 312 1.45 12.25 18.56
CA GLN A 312 1.98 12.74 19.84
C GLN A 312 3.16 11.90 20.38
N HIS A 313 3.35 10.67 19.89
CA HIS A 313 4.50 9.84 20.24
C HIS A 313 5.74 10.10 19.37
N LEU A 314 5.63 10.90 18.31
CA LEU A 314 6.78 11.25 17.48
C LEU A 314 7.61 12.34 18.17
N SER A 315 8.94 12.18 18.15
CA SER A 315 9.85 13.26 18.52
C SER A 315 9.81 14.34 17.43
N PRO A 316 9.77 15.64 17.76
CA PRO A 316 9.87 16.72 16.77
C PRO A 316 11.14 16.66 15.90
N LYS A 317 12.18 15.93 16.35
CA LYS A 317 13.45 15.73 15.62
C LYS A 317 13.46 14.49 14.72
N ASN A 318 12.31 13.85 14.48
CA ASN A 318 12.23 12.66 13.63
C ASN A 318 12.69 12.93 12.18
N ARG A 319 12.89 11.86 11.41
CA ARG A 319 13.31 11.91 10.00
C ARG A 319 12.16 11.60 9.04
N LEU A 320 10.91 11.85 9.46
CA LEU A 320 9.74 11.45 8.70
C LEU A 320 9.65 12.25 7.39
N ARG A 321 9.76 11.53 6.26
CA ARG A 321 9.68 12.11 4.91
C ARG A 321 8.28 11.97 4.31
N VAL A 322 7.56 10.91 4.66
CA VAL A 322 6.26 10.58 4.11
C VAL A 322 5.28 10.31 5.23
N LEU A 323 4.28 11.18 5.36
CA LEU A 323 3.12 10.99 6.23
C LEU A 323 1.88 10.76 5.37
N LYS A 324 1.19 9.62 5.59
CA LYS A 324 -0.12 9.36 5.00
C LYS A 324 -1.13 9.00 6.10
N CYS A 325 -2.15 9.81 6.25
CA CYS A 325 -3.27 9.59 7.14
C CYS A 325 -4.51 9.21 6.32
N THR A 326 -5.17 8.13 6.71
CA THR A 326 -6.48 7.74 6.20
C THR A 326 -7.46 7.81 7.36
N LEU A 327 -8.53 8.55 7.21
CA LEU A 327 -9.55 8.78 8.24
C LEU A 327 -10.82 8.08 7.79
N THR A 328 -11.35 7.14 8.57
CA THR A 328 -12.70 6.60 8.28
C THR A 328 -13.77 7.53 8.83
N ASP A 329 -13.53 8.10 10.02
CA ASP A 329 -14.24 9.19 10.69
C ASP A 329 -14.41 10.45 9.81
N HIS A 330 -15.57 11.11 9.80
CA HIS A 330 -15.77 12.45 9.23
C HIS A 330 -15.73 13.56 10.29
N SER A 331 -15.92 13.22 11.56
CA SER A 331 -15.95 14.14 12.72
C SER A 331 -14.57 14.70 13.11
N VAL A 332 -13.56 14.54 12.26
CA VAL A 332 -12.18 14.92 12.59
C VAL A 332 -12.02 16.43 12.59
N ASP A 333 -11.62 16.96 13.74
CA ASP A 333 -11.00 18.28 13.81
C ASP A 333 -9.66 18.26 13.04
N ILE A 334 -9.75 18.63 11.76
CA ILE A 334 -8.61 18.64 10.85
C ILE A 334 -7.57 19.68 11.26
N ASP A 335 -8.00 20.80 11.86
CA ASP A 335 -7.09 21.83 12.32
C ASP A 335 -6.26 21.29 13.47
N HIS A 336 -6.89 20.58 14.41
CA HIS A 336 -6.16 19.89 15.47
C HIS A 336 -5.16 18.85 14.92
N LEU A 337 -5.50 18.12 13.88
CA LEU A 337 -4.57 17.20 13.20
C LEU A 337 -3.40 17.95 12.55
N ILE A 338 -3.66 19.05 11.85
CA ILE A 338 -2.63 19.88 11.21
C ILE A 338 -1.70 20.51 12.24
N LEU A 339 -2.23 21.02 13.36
CA LEU A 339 -1.46 21.54 14.49
C LEU A 339 -0.56 20.44 15.08
N THR A 340 -1.10 19.24 15.28
CA THR A 340 -0.34 18.09 15.78
C THR A 340 0.80 17.71 14.82
N ILE A 341 0.54 17.72 13.51
CA ILE A 341 1.59 17.48 12.51
C ILE A 341 2.69 18.54 12.62
N ARG A 342 2.34 19.83 12.75
CA ARG A 342 3.31 20.92 12.91
C ARG A 342 4.18 20.74 14.16
N LEU A 343 3.60 20.33 15.28
CA LEU A 343 4.33 20.18 16.55
C LEU A 343 5.23 18.94 16.58
N HIS A 344 4.82 17.84 15.94
CA HIS A 344 5.48 16.54 16.08
C HIS A 344 6.25 16.07 14.84
N CYS A 345 6.04 16.65 13.66
CA CYS A 345 6.82 16.31 12.46
C CYS A 345 7.94 17.32 12.23
N ASN A 346 9.12 16.82 11.86
CA ASN A 346 10.25 17.69 11.58
C ASN A 346 10.03 18.50 10.28
N PRO A 347 10.02 19.85 10.34
CA PRO A 347 9.78 20.71 9.19
C PRO A 347 10.78 20.50 8.04
N ASP A 348 12.03 20.14 8.37
CA ASP A 348 13.12 20.04 7.39
C ASP A 348 13.11 18.72 6.60
N TYR A 349 12.34 17.73 7.05
CA TYR A 349 12.37 16.37 6.47
C TYR A 349 11.09 15.99 5.74
N LEU A 350 9.92 16.53 6.13
CA LEU A 350 8.65 16.11 5.58
C LEU A 350 8.49 16.58 4.12
N ARG A 351 8.49 15.62 3.19
CA ARG A 351 8.37 15.88 1.74
C ARG A 351 6.99 15.58 1.20
N LYS A 352 6.23 14.72 1.88
CA LYS A 352 4.93 14.25 1.41
C LYS A 352 3.95 14.11 2.56
N LEU A 353 2.91 14.93 2.51
CA LEU A 353 1.75 14.86 3.38
C LEU A 353 0.52 14.46 2.57
N VAL A 354 -0.12 13.37 2.98
CA VAL A 354 -1.40 12.93 2.42
C VAL A 354 -2.38 12.70 3.55
N VAL A 355 -3.47 13.45 3.60
CA VAL A 355 -4.60 13.20 4.49
C VAL A 355 -5.79 12.88 3.60
N LYS A 356 -6.44 11.74 3.81
CA LYS A 356 -7.60 11.35 3.00
C LYS A 356 -8.69 10.67 3.83
N GLY A 357 -9.94 10.90 3.46
CA GLY A 357 -11.06 10.07 3.90
C GLY A 357 -11.00 8.67 3.30
N SER A 358 -11.57 7.69 4.00
CA SER A 358 -11.78 6.33 3.50
C SER A 358 -12.74 6.36 2.31
N PRO A 359 -12.44 5.64 1.20
CA PRO A 359 -13.28 5.64 0.01
C PRO A 359 -14.59 4.83 0.16
N GLY A 360 -14.72 4.04 1.23
CA GLY A 360 -15.75 2.98 1.32
C GLY A 360 -17.10 3.40 1.89
N GLN A 361 -17.25 4.63 2.37
CA GLN A 361 -18.50 5.14 2.91
C GLN A 361 -18.75 6.51 2.29
N LEU A 362 -19.25 6.51 1.05
CA LEU A 362 -20.06 7.66 0.66
C LEU A 362 -21.29 7.63 1.58
N PRO A 363 -21.69 8.75 2.18
CA PRO A 363 -22.93 8.83 2.93
C PRO A 363 -24.05 8.24 2.06
N THR A 364 -24.73 7.20 2.54
CA THR A 364 -25.86 6.59 1.82
C THR A 364 -26.99 7.59 1.58
N SER A 365 -27.06 8.62 2.42
CA SER A 365 -27.84 9.83 2.22
C SER A 365 -26.92 11.04 2.33
N TYR A 366 -26.70 11.73 1.22
CA TYR A 366 -26.17 13.09 1.23
C TYR A 366 -27.29 14.03 1.69
N GLU A 367 -27.55 14.08 3.00
CA GLU A 367 -28.27 15.22 3.55
C GLU A 367 -27.26 16.36 3.65
N GLU A 368 -27.34 17.32 2.72
CA GLU A 368 -26.61 18.57 2.87
C GLU A 368 -26.98 19.16 4.22
N SER A 369 -26.03 19.22 5.14
CA SER A 369 -26.23 19.88 6.41
C SER A 369 -26.66 21.32 6.13
N LEU A 370 -27.90 21.65 6.45
CA LEU A 370 -28.44 23.01 6.34
C LEU A 370 -27.67 23.99 7.24
N ASN A 371 -27.00 23.46 8.27
CA ASN A 371 -26.12 24.22 9.13
C ASN A 371 -24.76 24.40 8.44
N ILE A 372 -24.72 25.35 7.51
CA ILE A 372 -23.48 25.85 6.92
C ILE A 372 -22.78 26.68 7.99
N THR A 373 -21.88 26.07 8.76
CA THR A 373 -20.93 26.85 9.56
C THR A 373 -19.97 27.55 8.60
N VAL A 374 -20.20 28.84 8.38
CA VAL A 374 -19.42 29.67 7.45
C VAL A 374 -17.94 29.75 7.85
N ASP A 375 -17.62 29.47 9.11
CA ASP A 375 -16.29 29.70 9.70
C ASP A 375 -15.36 28.47 9.75
N GLY A 376 -15.78 27.31 9.21
CA GLY A 376 -14.99 26.07 9.25
C GLY A 376 -13.89 25.96 8.17
N GLY A 377 -13.22 27.05 7.83
CA GLY A 377 -12.15 27.05 6.83
C GLY A 377 -10.95 26.18 7.26
N LEU A 378 -10.35 25.44 6.34
CA LEU A 378 -9.16 24.63 6.64
C LEU A 378 -7.96 25.55 6.91
N ASN A 379 -7.46 25.58 8.14
CA ASN A 379 -6.28 26.36 8.44
C ASN A 379 -5.00 25.61 8.04
N ILE A 380 -4.48 25.92 6.84
CA ILE A 380 -3.23 25.33 6.33
C ILE A 380 -1.97 26.04 6.82
N ARG A 381 -2.09 27.19 7.50
CA ARG A 381 -0.93 28.00 7.94
C ARG A 381 0.07 27.24 8.81
N PRO A 382 -0.32 26.33 9.71
CA PRO A 382 0.65 25.53 10.46
C PRO A 382 1.56 24.68 9.55
N LEU A 383 1.15 24.39 8.32
CA LEU A 383 1.96 23.63 7.37
C LEU A 383 3.03 24.48 6.67
N GLU A 384 3.00 25.81 6.76
CA GLU A 384 3.95 26.71 6.09
C GLU A 384 5.40 26.47 6.51
N ALA A 385 5.61 25.89 7.69
CA ALA A 385 6.94 25.54 8.18
C ALA A 385 7.62 24.40 7.39
N PHE A 386 6.87 23.60 6.62
CA PHE A 386 7.40 22.47 5.86
C PHE A 386 7.93 22.91 4.49
N ASN A 387 9.02 23.68 4.46
CA ASN A 387 9.58 24.24 3.22
C ASN A 387 10.08 23.19 2.20
N GLN A 388 10.32 21.94 2.64
CA GLN A 388 10.70 20.81 1.79
C GLN A 388 9.50 20.04 1.23
N LEU A 389 8.26 20.49 1.48
CA LEU A 389 7.06 19.78 1.08
C LEU A 389 6.89 19.79 -0.44
N GLN A 390 6.95 18.60 -1.04
CA GLN A 390 6.81 18.38 -2.49
C GLN A 390 5.41 17.86 -2.86
N THR A 391 4.72 17.22 -1.93
CA THR A 391 3.37 16.71 -2.15
C THR A 391 2.49 17.06 -0.96
N LEU A 392 1.46 17.87 -1.21
CA LEU A 392 0.38 18.16 -0.28
C LEU A 392 -0.92 17.62 -0.87
N SER A 393 -1.59 16.73 -0.13
CA SER A 393 -2.83 16.09 -0.59
C SER A 393 -3.82 15.94 0.54
N ILE A 394 -4.79 16.84 0.67
CA ILE A 394 -5.85 16.81 1.69
C ILE A 394 -7.18 16.52 0.99
N ASN A 395 -7.76 15.33 1.21
CA ASN A 395 -8.96 14.86 0.52
C ASN A 395 -9.91 14.24 1.54
N LEU A 396 -10.59 15.09 2.29
CA LEU A 396 -11.51 14.67 3.35
C LEU A 396 -12.88 14.37 2.76
N GLN A 397 -13.87 14.11 3.62
CA GLN A 397 -15.28 14.07 3.23
C GLN A 397 -16.03 15.37 3.55
N SER A 398 -15.47 16.21 4.44
CA SER A 398 -15.91 17.59 4.66
C SER A 398 -15.25 18.51 3.63
N ALA A 399 -16.07 19.31 2.94
CA ALA A 399 -15.58 20.14 1.86
C ALA A 399 -14.73 21.28 2.39
N VAL A 400 -13.51 21.35 1.86
CA VAL A 400 -12.50 22.31 2.26
C VAL A 400 -12.70 23.56 1.42
N ASN A 401 -13.13 24.65 2.07
CA ASN A 401 -13.24 25.94 1.40
C ASN A 401 -11.89 26.66 1.44
N LEU A 402 -11.14 26.62 0.35
CA LEU A 402 -9.94 27.43 0.18
C LEU A 402 -10.33 28.85 -0.19
N THR A 403 -9.84 29.84 0.54
CA THR A 403 -10.02 31.26 0.23
C THR A 403 -8.91 31.79 -0.68
N VAL A 404 -9.11 33.00 -1.22
CA VAL A 404 -8.05 33.72 -1.98
C VAL A 404 -6.80 33.93 -1.13
N GLY A 405 -6.97 34.22 0.17
CA GLY A 405 -5.86 34.37 1.11
C GLY A 405 -5.04 33.08 1.23
N ASP A 406 -5.70 31.92 1.32
CA ASP A 406 -5.02 30.62 1.41
C ASP A 406 -4.16 30.34 0.19
N ILE A 407 -4.61 30.76 -1.00
CA ILE A 407 -3.84 30.62 -2.25
C ILE A 407 -2.56 31.44 -2.19
N ALA A 408 -2.63 32.71 -1.76
CA ALA A 408 -1.45 33.55 -1.60
C ALA A 408 -0.45 32.93 -0.61
N HIS A 409 -0.94 32.39 0.51
CA HIS A 409 -0.12 31.67 1.49
C HIS A 409 0.54 30.42 0.91
N ILE A 410 -0.18 29.63 0.10
CA ILE A 410 0.36 28.43 -0.55
C ILE A 410 1.53 28.77 -1.47
N ILE A 411 1.38 29.83 -2.26
CA ILE A 411 2.40 30.27 -3.23
C ILE A 411 3.69 30.65 -2.51
N VAL A 412 3.59 31.43 -1.43
CA VAL A 412 4.76 31.91 -0.67
C VAL A 412 5.44 30.77 0.08
N SER A 413 4.66 29.89 0.70
CA SER A 413 5.19 28.92 1.66
C SER A 413 5.66 27.60 1.03
N PHE A 414 5.12 27.21 -0.12
CA PHE A 414 5.38 25.89 -0.73
C PHE A 414 6.05 25.97 -2.11
N SER A 415 7.13 26.75 -2.23
CA SER A 415 7.87 26.93 -3.50
C SER A 415 8.40 25.62 -4.13
N ASN A 416 8.60 24.57 -3.32
CA ASN A 416 9.05 23.24 -3.77
C ASN A 416 7.93 22.28 -4.17
N LEU A 417 6.67 22.74 -4.18
CA LEU A 417 5.53 21.86 -4.39
C LEU A 417 5.47 21.32 -5.82
N ILE A 418 5.46 19.98 -5.93
CA ILE A 418 5.31 19.26 -7.21
C ILE A 418 3.86 18.82 -7.41
N LYS A 419 3.18 18.48 -6.31
CA LYS A 419 1.79 18.03 -6.31
C LYS A 419 0.98 18.73 -5.22
N LEU A 420 -0.05 19.46 -5.63
CA LEU A 420 -1.09 20.02 -4.77
C LEU A 420 -2.41 19.30 -5.05
N LYS A 421 -3.08 18.80 -4.02
CA LYS A 421 -4.40 18.16 -4.18
C LYS A 421 -5.29 18.43 -2.96
N ILE A 422 -6.19 19.40 -3.07
CA ILE A 422 -7.13 19.74 -2.01
C ILE A 422 -8.54 19.46 -2.51
N ASP A 423 -9.28 18.67 -1.74
CA ASP A 423 -10.70 18.40 -1.93
C ASP A 423 -11.14 18.00 -3.36
N THR A 424 -10.51 16.97 -3.90
CA THR A 424 -10.87 16.49 -5.26
C THR A 424 -11.81 15.29 -5.28
N ARG A 425 -12.43 14.98 -4.13
CA ARG A 425 -13.24 13.76 -3.94
C ARG A 425 -14.65 14.07 -3.46
N ILE A 426 -14.88 15.23 -2.88
CA ILE A 426 -16.18 15.60 -2.37
C ILE A 426 -16.99 16.20 -3.51
N LEU A 427 -18.27 15.85 -3.50
CA LEU A 427 -19.28 16.52 -4.28
C LEU A 427 -19.99 17.46 -3.34
N ASP A 428 -19.99 18.75 -3.65
CA ASP A 428 -20.53 19.80 -2.79
C ASP A 428 -21.21 20.84 -3.68
N SER A 429 -22.45 21.20 -3.35
CA SER A 429 -23.22 22.17 -4.13
C SER A 429 -22.69 23.59 -3.99
N ARG A 430 -21.88 23.87 -2.96
CA ARG A 430 -21.30 25.20 -2.74
C ARG A 430 -20.35 25.57 -3.87
N PHE A 431 -20.47 26.82 -4.31
CA PHE A 431 -19.52 27.41 -5.24
C PHE A 431 -18.17 27.57 -4.57
N PRO A 432 -17.07 27.11 -5.20
CA PRO A 432 -15.72 27.39 -4.71
C PRO A 432 -15.50 28.91 -4.65
N THR A 433 -14.87 29.38 -3.56
CA THR A 433 -14.57 30.81 -3.40
C THR A 433 -13.39 31.28 -4.26
N ILE A 434 -12.51 30.36 -4.67
CA ILE A 434 -11.45 30.62 -5.64
C ILE A 434 -11.96 30.48 -7.07
N ASP A 435 -11.51 31.38 -7.95
CA ASP A 435 -11.83 31.37 -9.38
C ASP A 435 -10.62 30.93 -10.23
N HIS A 436 -10.74 31.12 -11.55
CA HIS A 436 -9.68 30.81 -12.51
C HIS A 436 -8.45 31.73 -12.39
N ASN A 437 -8.57 32.93 -11.86
CA ASN A 437 -7.44 33.85 -11.64
C ASN A 437 -6.54 33.31 -10.54
N GLN A 438 -7.10 32.87 -9.41
CA GLN A 438 -6.30 32.24 -8.35
C GLN A 438 -5.66 30.92 -8.82
N LEU A 439 -6.32 30.19 -9.72
CA LEU A 439 -5.73 29.02 -10.36
C LEU A 439 -4.49 29.41 -11.19
N LEU A 440 -4.57 30.48 -11.99
CA LEU A 440 -3.42 31.00 -12.74
C LEU A 440 -2.29 31.43 -11.81
N GLU A 441 -2.58 32.14 -10.72
CA GLU A 441 -1.56 32.54 -9.74
C GLU A 441 -0.79 31.35 -9.19
N LEU A 442 -1.48 30.25 -8.81
CA LEU A 442 -0.82 29.01 -8.39
C LEU A 442 0.10 28.44 -9.47
N MET A 443 -0.41 28.31 -10.69
CA MET A 443 0.30 27.64 -11.79
C MET A 443 1.55 28.39 -12.23
N TYR A 444 1.51 29.73 -12.22
CA TYR A 444 2.62 30.57 -12.67
C TYR A 444 3.63 30.86 -11.56
N ASN A 445 3.21 30.87 -10.29
CA ASN A 445 4.10 31.16 -9.16
C ASN A 445 4.63 29.92 -8.43
N LEU A 446 4.12 28.71 -8.73
CA LEU A 446 4.68 27.45 -8.23
C LEU A 446 5.51 26.73 -9.30
N PRO A 447 6.83 26.96 -9.33
CA PRO A 447 7.70 26.62 -10.44
C PRO A 447 7.80 25.13 -10.79
N ASN A 448 7.63 24.29 -9.77
CA ASN A 448 7.81 22.84 -9.85
C ASN A 448 6.48 22.09 -9.91
N LEU A 449 5.35 22.81 -9.90
CA LEU A 449 4.03 22.23 -9.83
C LEU A 449 3.71 21.51 -11.15
N LYS A 450 3.48 20.20 -11.05
CA LYS A 450 3.14 19.33 -12.19
C LYS A 450 1.75 18.72 -12.08
N LYS A 451 1.22 18.65 -10.87
CA LYS A 451 0.01 17.91 -10.53
C LYS A 451 -0.85 18.79 -9.64
N LEU A 452 -1.95 19.30 -10.17
CA LEU A 452 -2.83 20.22 -9.47
C LEU A 452 -4.23 19.64 -9.37
N GLY A 453 -4.77 19.59 -8.16
CA GLY A 453 -6.14 19.19 -7.93
C GLY A 453 -6.81 20.11 -6.92
N LEU A 454 -7.82 20.85 -7.36
CA LEU A 454 -8.58 21.75 -6.51
C LEU A 454 -9.93 22.06 -7.17
N ARG A 455 -10.91 22.42 -6.35
CA ARG A 455 -12.19 22.96 -6.80
C ARG A 455 -12.05 24.46 -7.03
N PHE A 456 -12.52 24.96 -8.15
CA PHE A 456 -12.52 26.39 -8.46
C PHE A 456 -13.71 26.77 -9.32
N ASN A 457 -14.09 28.04 -9.31
CA ASN A 457 -15.16 28.54 -10.13
C ASN A 457 -14.68 28.81 -11.56
N ALA A 458 -15.02 27.90 -12.49
CA ALA A 458 -14.70 27.99 -13.91
C ALA A 458 -15.83 28.62 -14.75
N THR A 459 -16.87 29.16 -14.12
CA THR A 459 -18.04 29.73 -14.85
C THR A 459 -17.72 31.02 -15.60
N LEU A 460 -16.70 31.76 -15.16
CA LEU A 460 -16.27 33.03 -15.73
C LEU A 460 -15.15 32.89 -16.78
N ILE A 461 -14.75 31.66 -17.14
CA ILE A 461 -13.71 31.45 -18.15
C ILE A 461 -14.26 31.76 -19.55
N THR A 462 -13.59 32.66 -20.24
CA THR A 462 -13.81 33.11 -21.62
C THR A 462 -12.88 32.40 -22.61
N GLY A 463 -11.68 31.99 -22.18
CA GLY A 463 -10.62 31.43 -23.03
C GLY A 463 -9.54 32.44 -23.44
N ASP A 464 -9.76 33.73 -23.14
CA ASP A 464 -8.87 34.84 -23.50
C ASP A 464 -8.07 35.38 -22.30
N GLU A 465 -8.10 34.68 -21.17
CA GLU A 465 -7.46 35.08 -19.91
C GLU A 465 -5.98 35.39 -20.10
N VAL A 466 -5.49 36.43 -19.42
CA VAL A 466 -4.10 36.87 -19.51
C VAL A 466 -3.31 36.27 -18.34
N LYS A 467 -2.00 36.07 -18.54
CA LYS A 467 -1.11 35.68 -17.43
C LYS A 467 -1.21 36.71 -16.28
N PRO A 468 -1.16 36.27 -15.00
CA PRO A 468 -1.19 37.21 -13.88
C PRO A 468 -0.02 38.19 -13.94
N GLU A 469 -0.24 39.44 -13.54
CA GLU A 469 0.83 40.45 -13.49
C GLU A 469 1.90 40.10 -12.44
N SER A 470 1.50 39.43 -11.36
CA SER A 470 2.37 38.96 -10.26
C SER A 470 3.27 37.78 -10.63
N THR A 471 3.27 37.36 -11.89
CA THR A 471 3.98 36.16 -12.34
C THR A 471 5.49 36.30 -12.20
N ILE A 472 6.10 35.44 -11.38
CA ILE A 472 7.56 35.36 -11.21
C ILE A 472 8.25 34.80 -12.48
N ARG A 473 7.53 34.04 -13.32
CA ARG A 473 8.09 33.32 -14.47
C ARG A 473 7.45 33.65 -15.81
N ASN A 474 8.27 34.04 -16.78
CA ASN A 474 7.82 34.16 -18.18
C ASN A 474 7.61 32.81 -18.90
N LEU A 475 7.85 31.68 -18.22
CA LEU A 475 7.69 30.35 -18.79
C LEU A 475 6.28 29.80 -18.54
N PRO A 476 5.70 29.05 -19.51
CA PRO A 476 4.40 28.42 -19.31
C PRO A 476 4.45 27.38 -18.18
N PRO A 477 3.36 27.24 -17.40
CA PRO A 477 3.25 26.25 -16.34
C PRO A 477 3.53 24.82 -16.81
N ALA A 478 4.17 24.03 -15.95
CA ALA A 478 4.53 22.64 -16.23
C ALA A 478 3.45 21.63 -15.79
N ILE A 479 2.18 22.05 -15.77
CA ILE A 479 1.07 21.22 -15.31
C ILE A 479 0.85 20.05 -16.29
N GLU A 480 1.03 18.84 -15.78
CA GLU A 480 0.85 17.58 -16.53
C GLU A 480 -0.50 16.93 -16.23
N LYS A 481 -1.03 17.13 -15.02
CA LYS A 481 -2.30 16.55 -14.56
C LYS A 481 -3.12 17.56 -13.78
N LEU A 482 -4.40 17.69 -14.16
CA LEU A 482 -5.38 18.54 -13.51
C LEU A 482 -6.55 17.69 -12.98
N TRP A 483 -6.90 17.85 -11.70
CA TRP A 483 -8.12 17.31 -11.10
C TRP A 483 -9.05 18.45 -10.72
N VAL A 484 -10.22 18.49 -11.33
CA VAL A 484 -11.16 19.61 -11.21
C VAL A 484 -12.35 19.29 -10.32
N ALA A 485 -12.50 18.04 -9.88
CA ALA A 485 -13.64 17.60 -9.07
C ALA A 485 -14.96 18.00 -9.76
N ASP A 486 -15.90 18.52 -9.00
CA ASP A 486 -17.17 19.10 -9.41
C ASP A 486 -17.11 20.62 -9.68
N SER A 487 -15.93 21.18 -10.00
CA SER A 487 -15.78 22.61 -10.31
C SER A 487 -16.85 23.10 -11.29
N PRO A 488 -17.62 24.16 -10.97
CA PRO A 488 -18.70 24.62 -11.83
C PRO A 488 -18.14 25.21 -13.12
N ILE A 489 -18.70 24.81 -14.27
CA ILE A 489 -18.27 25.21 -15.61
C ILE A 489 -19.50 25.47 -16.49
N TYR A 490 -19.45 26.52 -17.32
CA TYR A 490 -20.50 26.85 -18.29
C TYR A 490 -20.15 26.46 -19.72
N SER A 491 -18.96 26.84 -20.21
CA SER A 491 -18.52 26.58 -21.58
C SER A 491 -17.32 25.64 -21.61
N PRO A 492 -17.50 24.35 -21.97
CA PRO A 492 -16.39 23.43 -22.17
C PRO A 492 -15.35 23.93 -23.17
N ASP A 493 -15.78 24.58 -24.25
CA ASP A 493 -14.90 25.09 -25.30
C ASP A 493 -14.01 26.24 -24.80
N ALA A 494 -14.59 27.18 -24.05
CA ALA A 494 -13.83 28.29 -23.45
C ALA A 494 -12.76 27.76 -22.49
N VAL A 495 -13.12 26.79 -21.65
CA VAL A 495 -12.17 26.14 -20.73
C VAL A 495 -11.12 25.31 -21.48
N GLY A 496 -11.47 24.67 -22.58
CA GLY A 496 -10.53 23.97 -23.45
C GLY A 496 -9.45 24.92 -24.00
N ARG A 497 -9.85 26.09 -24.51
CA ARG A 497 -8.93 27.13 -24.99
C ARG A 497 -8.05 27.68 -23.85
N PHE A 498 -8.66 27.96 -22.69
CA PHE A 498 -7.93 28.37 -21.48
C PHE A 498 -6.84 27.35 -21.08
N LEU A 499 -7.19 26.07 -21.03
CA LEU A 499 -6.23 25.01 -20.66
C LEU A 499 -5.16 24.80 -21.73
N ALA A 500 -5.50 24.86 -23.02
CA ALA A 500 -4.52 24.77 -24.09
C ALA A 500 -3.50 25.92 -24.03
N LYS A 501 -3.96 27.14 -23.71
CA LYS A 501 -3.13 28.34 -23.57
C LYS A 501 -2.22 28.29 -22.34
N HIS A 502 -2.75 27.94 -21.18
CA HIS A 502 -2.04 28.06 -19.89
C HIS A 502 -1.42 26.75 -19.39
N CYS A 503 -1.86 25.60 -19.90
CA CYS A 503 -1.36 24.27 -19.53
C CYS A 503 -0.98 23.44 -20.77
N PRO A 504 -0.05 23.89 -21.64
CA PRO A 504 0.28 23.21 -22.90
C PRO A 504 0.88 21.80 -22.72
N LYS A 505 1.24 21.41 -21.49
CA LYS A 505 1.76 20.07 -21.14
C LYS A 505 0.70 19.15 -20.50
N LEU A 506 -0.54 19.60 -20.42
CA LEU A 506 -1.61 18.86 -19.77
C LEU A 506 -1.91 17.58 -20.54
N ARG A 507 -1.67 16.42 -19.92
CA ARG A 507 -1.92 15.11 -20.55
C ARG A 507 -3.26 14.52 -20.15
N THR A 508 -3.74 14.88 -18.97
CA THR A 508 -4.98 14.33 -18.41
C THR A 508 -5.67 15.40 -17.56
N SER A 509 -6.91 15.74 -17.87
CA SER A 509 -7.88 16.25 -16.90
C SER A 509 -8.68 15.07 -16.39
N ASN A 510 -8.90 15.02 -15.09
CA ASN A 510 -9.84 14.08 -14.52
C ASN A 510 -10.85 14.87 -13.70
N VAL A 511 -12.12 14.67 -14.02
CA VAL A 511 -13.22 15.25 -13.25
C VAL A 511 -13.26 14.61 -11.87
N ILE A 512 -13.13 13.30 -11.78
CA ILE A 512 -13.22 12.57 -10.52
C ILE A 512 -12.04 11.61 -10.43
N HIS A 513 -11.52 11.38 -9.21
CA HIS A 513 -10.50 10.37 -9.00
C HIS A 513 -11.03 9.00 -9.49
N PRO A 514 -10.27 8.23 -10.30
CA PRO A 514 -10.73 6.99 -10.96
C PRO A 514 -11.09 5.83 -10.00
N GLN A 515 -11.17 6.08 -8.70
CA GLN A 515 -11.55 5.10 -7.68
C GLN A 515 -13.01 5.20 -7.26
N LEU A 516 -13.74 6.24 -7.70
CA LEU A 516 -15.17 6.34 -7.48
C LEU A 516 -15.86 5.55 -8.59
N ASP A 517 -16.55 4.47 -8.21
CA ASP A 517 -17.32 3.64 -9.14
C ASP A 517 -18.42 4.49 -9.80
N HIS A 518 -18.38 4.58 -11.13
CA HIS A 518 -19.36 5.35 -11.91
C HIS A 518 -20.80 4.86 -11.71
N ASN A 519 -20.98 3.61 -11.29
CA ASN A 519 -22.31 3.03 -11.07
C ASN A 519 -22.90 3.41 -9.70
N ALA A 520 -22.10 3.95 -8.78
CA ALA A 520 -22.51 4.27 -7.42
C ALA A 520 -22.84 5.76 -7.21
N MET A 521 -22.82 6.59 -8.25
CA MET A 521 -23.10 8.01 -8.13
C MET A 521 -24.61 8.25 -7.97
N PRO A 522 -25.09 8.85 -6.86
CA PRO A 522 -26.49 9.22 -6.72
C PRO A 522 -26.93 10.14 -7.86
N SER A 523 -28.22 10.14 -8.20
CA SER A 523 -28.83 10.93 -9.28
C SER A 523 -28.85 12.45 -9.04
N TYR A 524 -27.89 13.00 -8.31
CA TYR A 524 -27.81 14.44 -8.04
C TYR A 524 -27.51 15.21 -9.34
N VAL A 525 -28.52 15.94 -9.80
CA VAL A 525 -28.61 16.52 -11.16
C VAL A 525 -27.51 17.55 -11.47
N PRO A 526 -27.12 18.48 -10.56
CA PRO A 526 -26.09 19.48 -10.90
C PRO A 526 -24.69 18.89 -11.10
N LEU A 527 -24.32 17.91 -10.28
CA LEU A 527 -22.98 17.28 -10.31
C LEU A 527 -22.77 16.46 -11.58
N ALA A 528 -23.82 15.78 -12.03
CA ALA A 528 -23.83 15.08 -13.32
C ALA A 528 -23.68 16.05 -14.51
N VAL A 529 -24.13 17.31 -14.39
CA VAL A 529 -23.97 18.32 -15.45
C VAL A 529 -22.53 18.80 -15.54
N TYR A 530 -21.92 19.24 -14.43
CA TYR A 530 -20.52 19.68 -14.45
C TYR A 530 -19.58 18.56 -14.87
N HIS A 531 -19.83 17.33 -14.43
CA HIS A 531 -19.03 16.19 -14.84
C HIS A 531 -19.09 15.91 -16.35
N ARG A 532 -20.28 15.98 -16.94
CA ARG A 532 -20.45 15.88 -18.39
C ARG A 532 -19.75 17.02 -19.13
N ARG A 533 -19.85 18.25 -18.63
CA ARG A 533 -19.20 19.42 -19.23
C ARG A 533 -17.68 19.31 -19.17
N TRP A 534 -17.09 18.91 -18.05
CA TRP A 534 -15.64 18.68 -17.96
C TRP A 534 -15.15 17.52 -18.81
N LYS A 535 -15.95 16.47 -19.01
CA LYS A 535 -15.65 15.42 -20.00
C LYS A 535 -15.65 15.94 -21.44
N ALA A 536 -16.44 16.97 -21.74
CA ALA A 536 -16.48 17.60 -23.05
C ALA A 536 -15.34 18.59 -23.29
N VAL A 537 -14.58 18.97 -22.25
CA VAL A 537 -13.35 19.77 -22.40
C VAL A 537 -12.31 18.89 -23.10
N GLY A 538 -12.18 19.05 -24.41
CA GLY A 538 -11.18 18.36 -25.21
C GLY A 538 -9.77 18.81 -24.83
N ILE A 539 -8.96 17.89 -24.31
CA ILE A 539 -7.52 18.10 -24.16
C ILE A 539 -6.87 17.52 -25.41
N GLN A 540 -6.23 18.39 -26.20
CA GLN A 540 -5.49 18.02 -27.40
C GLN A 540 -4.13 17.40 -27.08
#